data_AF-A0A7C3H5U1-F1
#
_entry.id   AF-A0A7C3H5U1-F1
#
_cell.length_a   1.000
_cell.length_b   1.000
_cell.length_c   1.000
_cell.angle_alpha   90.00
_cell.angle_beta   90.00
_cell.angle_gamma   90.00
#
_symmetry.space_group_name_H-M   'P 1'
#
loop_
_entity.id
_entity.type
_entity.pdbx_description
1 polymer ?
#
loop_
_entity_poly.entity_id
_entity_poly.type
_entity_poly.pdbx_seq_one_letter_code
_entity_poly.pdbx_strand_id
1 'polypeptide(L)'
;MSIPVGQKVALSIDLKILHSIIEEHIAASPYVVGVELARQIDRYVREQKLGYYPALDYFHGKDIIDSDLYNTAESIAWLLENLTQQTLRIHLRPLLSEVQFDSTHVQIFILPHVRPGQNNALHSLTAHLTPDHLRVSLTGRLKFGEKDERSLINKTVYEINNALDELFSLHTINGTKLI
;
A
#
# COMPACT_ATOMS: atom_id res chain seq x y z
N MET A 1 -9.93 -19.12 -28.81
CA MET A 1 -9.01 -18.28 -29.62
C MET A 1 -7.84 -17.94 -28.74
N SER A 2 -6.60 -18.18 -29.19
CA SER A 2 -5.39 -17.85 -28.42
C SER A 2 -5.20 -16.34 -28.31
N ILE A 3 -4.83 -15.87 -27.12
CA ILE A 3 -4.51 -14.47 -26.87
C ILE A 3 -3.02 -14.26 -27.18
N PRO A 4 -2.69 -13.34 -28.10
CA PRO A 4 -1.31 -13.09 -28.49
C PRO A 4 -0.52 -12.33 -27.41
N VAL A 5 0.80 -12.30 -27.58
CA VAL A 5 1.69 -11.43 -26.81
C VAL A 5 1.30 -9.96 -27.01
N GLY A 6 1.48 -9.14 -25.98
CA GLY A 6 1.19 -7.71 -26.02
C GLY A 6 -0.20 -7.34 -25.53
N GLN A 7 -0.97 -8.30 -25.02
CA GLN A 7 -2.23 -8.05 -24.33
C GLN A 7 -2.02 -7.08 -23.17
N LYS A 8 -2.85 -6.03 -23.09
CA LYS A 8 -2.81 -5.09 -21.97
C LYS A 8 -3.49 -5.69 -20.74
N VAL A 9 -2.91 -5.38 -19.59
CA VAL A 9 -3.40 -5.81 -18.28
C VAL A 9 -3.41 -4.61 -17.32
N ALA A 10 -4.45 -4.54 -16.50
CA ALA A 10 -4.53 -3.69 -15.32
C ALA A 10 -4.41 -4.56 -14.07
N LEU A 11 -3.59 -4.11 -13.11
CA LEU A 11 -3.23 -4.83 -11.90
C LEU A 11 -3.45 -3.91 -10.70
N SER A 12 -4.01 -4.46 -9.63
CA SER A 12 -4.10 -3.80 -8.32
C SER A 12 -3.43 -4.70 -7.28
N ILE A 13 -2.40 -4.19 -6.62
CA ILE A 13 -1.54 -4.93 -5.71
C ILE A 13 -1.56 -4.22 -4.35
N ASP A 14 -1.93 -4.94 -3.30
CA ASP A 14 -1.69 -4.51 -1.91
C ASP A 14 -0.35 -5.05 -1.46
N LEU A 15 0.44 -4.16 -0.87
CA LEU A 15 1.81 -4.42 -0.47
C LEU A 15 1.98 -4.05 1.00
N LYS A 16 2.67 -4.91 1.73
CA LYS A 16 3.21 -4.60 3.05
C LYS A 16 4.73 -4.66 3.00
N ILE A 17 5.38 -3.55 3.34
CA ILE A 17 6.83 -3.43 3.36
C ILE A 17 7.36 -3.86 4.73
N LEU A 18 8.46 -4.61 4.73
CA LEU A 18 9.15 -4.95 5.97
C LEU A 18 9.64 -3.70 6.68
N HIS A 19 9.48 -3.65 8.01
CA HIS A 19 9.94 -2.52 8.80
C HIS A 19 11.46 -2.33 8.69
N SER A 20 12.24 -3.41 8.59
CA SER A 20 13.69 -3.35 8.41
C SER A 20 14.11 -2.59 7.14
N ILE A 21 13.37 -2.74 6.03
CA ILE A 21 13.66 -2.02 4.78
C ILE A 21 13.41 -0.52 4.95
N ILE A 22 12.36 -0.15 5.69
CA ILE A 22 12.04 1.26 5.98
C ILE A 22 13.10 1.85 6.91
N GLU A 23 13.47 1.11 7.96
CA GLU A 23 14.43 1.52 8.98
C GLU A 23 15.87 1.64 8.44
N GLU A 24 16.21 0.98 7.34
CA GLU A 24 17.47 1.20 6.60
C GLU A 24 17.57 2.60 5.97
N HIS A 25 16.44 3.23 5.67
CA HIS A 25 16.38 4.51 4.96
C HIS A 25 15.97 5.68 5.87
N ILE A 26 15.27 5.40 6.97
CA ILE A 26 14.78 6.40 7.92
C ILE A 26 15.05 5.92 9.35
N ALA A 27 15.61 6.81 10.19
CA ALA A 27 15.87 6.55 11.60
C ALA A 27 14.60 6.63 12.48
N ALA A 28 13.52 5.97 12.06
CA ALA A 28 12.25 5.92 12.76
C ALA A 28 11.59 4.56 12.55
N SER A 29 11.04 3.98 13.63
CA SER A 29 10.29 2.73 13.52
C SER A 29 8.85 2.99 13.08
N PRO A 30 8.37 2.39 11.96
CA PRO A 30 7.01 2.55 11.49
C PRO A 30 5.97 2.20 12.55
N TYR A 31 6.22 1.12 13.31
CA TYR A 31 5.31 0.69 14.36
C TYR A 31 5.17 1.73 15.47
N VAL A 32 6.28 2.33 15.92
CA VAL A 32 6.26 3.36 16.96
C VAL A 32 5.49 4.60 16.47
N VAL A 33 5.71 4.99 15.21
CA VAL A 33 4.94 6.08 14.57
C VAL A 33 3.44 5.75 14.57
N GLY A 34 3.05 4.55 14.14
CA GLY A 34 1.65 4.13 14.11
C GLY A 34 0.98 4.09 15.49
N VAL A 35 1.70 3.66 16.53
CA VAL A 35 1.21 3.66 17.91
C VAL A 35 0.95 5.08 18.39
N GLU A 36 1.91 5.98 18.17
CA GLU A 36 1.83 7.35 18.67
C GLU A 36 0.77 8.17 17.92
N LEU A 37 0.64 7.98 16.59
CA LEU A 37 -0.46 8.55 15.81
C LEU A 37 -1.82 8.08 16.34
N ALA A 38 -1.99 6.77 16.52
CA ALA A 38 -3.24 6.20 17.02
C ALA A 38 -3.61 6.75 18.40
N ARG A 39 -2.63 6.91 19.30
CA ARG A 39 -2.83 7.48 20.63
C ARG A 39 -3.35 8.92 20.58
N GLN A 40 -2.72 9.78 19.78
CA GLN A 40 -3.11 11.19 19.68
C GLN A 40 -4.46 11.36 18.97
N ILE A 41 -4.70 10.60 17.91
CA ILE A 41 -5.97 10.60 17.17
C ILE A 41 -7.11 10.05 18.04
N ASP A 42 -6.89 8.97 18.79
CA ASP A 42 -7.93 8.39 19.66
C ASP A 42 -8.34 9.34 20.78
N ARG A 43 -7.36 10.02 21.39
CA ARG A 43 -7.63 11.07 22.38
C ARG A 43 -8.53 12.16 21.79
N TYR A 44 -8.16 12.72 20.64
CA TYR A 44 -8.96 13.75 19.96
C TYR A 44 -10.37 13.27 19.64
N VAL A 45 -10.51 12.07 19.07
CA VAL A 45 -11.81 11.49 18.69
C VAL A 45 -12.72 11.28 19.90
N ARG A 46 -12.17 10.86 21.05
CA ARG A 46 -12.94 10.71 22.29
C ARG A 46 -13.36 12.06 22.86
N GLU A 47 -12.45 13.04 22.90
CA GLU A 47 -12.73 14.39 23.38
C GLU A 47 -13.83 15.08 22.56
N GLN A 48 -13.75 14.94 21.24
CA GLN A 48 -14.74 15.50 20.30
C GLN A 48 -15.97 14.61 20.08
N LYS A 49 -16.03 13.43 20.72
CA LYS A 49 -17.12 12.45 20.60
C LYS A 49 -17.43 12.06 19.15
N LEU A 50 -16.40 11.89 18.33
CA LEU A 50 -16.59 11.50 16.93
C LEU A 50 -16.98 10.02 16.81
N GLY A 51 -17.87 9.73 15.86
CA GLY A 51 -18.32 8.36 15.57
C GLY A 51 -17.33 7.55 14.72
N TYR A 52 -16.23 8.15 14.27
CA TYR A 52 -15.24 7.54 13.37
C TYR A 52 -13.84 8.13 13.60
N TYR A 53 -12.80 7.41 13.17
CA TYR A 53 -11.44 7.94 13.09
C TYR A 53 -11.21 8.58 11.71
N PRO A 54 -10.78 9.84 11.62
CA PRO A 54 -10.37 10.47 10.36
C PRO A 54 -9.09 9.83 9.79
N ALA A 55 -8.85 10.00 8.49
CA ALA A 55 -7.55 9.70 7.87
C ALA A 55 -6.48 10.70 8.34
N LEU A 56 -5.20 10.36 8.19
CA LEU A 56 -4.10 11.21 8.66
C LEU A 56 -4.14 12.63 8.05
N ASP A 57 -4.50 12.75 6.77
CA ASP A 57 -4.54 14.02 6.03
C ASP A 57 -5.54 15.04 6.63
N TYR A 58 -6.56 14.59 7.34
CA TYR A 58 -7.47 15.48 8.08
C TYR A 58 -6.72 16.34 9.11
N PHE A 59 -5.64 15.81 9.68
CA PHE A 59 -4.87 16.47 10.73
C PHE A 59 -3.77 17.38 10.20
N HIS A 60 -3.59 17.46 8.88
CA HIS A 60 -2.58 18.33 8.28
C HIS A 60 -2.78 19.80 8.68
N GLY A 61 -1.72 20.41 9.21
CA GLY A 61 -1.73 21.81 9.68
C GLY A 61 -2.59 22.07 10.93
N LYS A 62 -3.07 21.04 11.63
CA LYS A 62 -3.82 21.17 12.88
C LYS A 62 -2.93 20.82 14.08
N ASP A 63 -3.06 21.60 15.14
CA ASP A 63 -2.39 21.36 16.43
C ASP A 63 -3.09 20.26 17.24
N ILE A 64 -3.24 19.08 16.63
CA ILE A 64 -3.86 17.88 17.21
C ILE A 64 -2.84 16.75 17.28
N ILE A 65 -2.03 16.64 16.23
CA ILE A 65 -0.93 15.70 16.12
C ILE A 65 0.37 16.49 16.23
N ASP A 66 1.30 15.97 17.02
CA ASP A 66 2.67 16.48 17.07
C ASP A 66 3.25 16.63 15.64
N SER A 67 3.81 17.80 15.34
CA SER A 67 4.24 18.12 13.98
C SER A 67 5.39 17.23 13.51
N ASP A 68 6.31 16.87 14.40
CA ASP A 68 7.45 16.02 14.04
C ASP A 68 6.98 14.59 13.76
N LEU A 69 6.00 14.11 14.52
CA LEU A 69 5.34 12.83 14.26
C LEU A 69 4.61 12.82 12.91
N TYR A 70 3.84 13.87 12.59
CA TYR A 70 3.15 13.99 11.30
C TYR A 70 4.17 13.97 10.15
N ASN A 71 5.21 14.81 10.24
CA ASN A 71 6.27 14.91 9.24
C ASN A 71 7.02 13.58 9.07
N THR A 72 7.24 12.85 10.17
CA THR A 72 7.86 11.51 10.12
C THR A 72 6.97 10.52 9.38
N ALA A 73 5.67 10.50 9.66
CA ALA A 73 4.72 9.62 8.98
C ALA A 73 4.61 9.94 7.48
N GLU A 74 4.58 11.22 7.11
CA GLU A 74 4.60 11.67 5.72
C GLU A 74 5.90 11.29 5.00
N SER A 75 7.04 11.44 5.67
CA SER A 75 8.34 11.04 5.13
C SER A 75 8.43 9.54 4.87
N ILE A 76 7.92 8.71 5.78
CA ILE A 76 7.85 7.25 5.57
C ILE A 76 6.90 6.94 4.41
N ALA A 77 5.73 7.59 4.35
CA ALA A 77 4.78 7.38 3.25
C ALA A 77 5.39 7.71 1.89
N TRP A 78 6.08 8.85 1.77
CA TRP A 78 6.80 9.23 0.56
C TRP A 78 7.88 8.20 0.18
N LEU A 79 8.64 7.71 1.16
CA LEU A 79 9.63 6.66 0.94
C LEU A 79 8.97 5.37 0.39
N LEU A 80 7.85 4.94 0.99
CA LEU A 80 7.12 3.76 0.56
C LEU A 80 6.72 3.82 -0.91
N GLU A 81 6.17 4.96 -1.35
CA GLU A 81 5.74 5.17 -2.73
C GLU A 81 6.93 5.04 -3.70
N ASN A 82 8.04 5.71 -3.41
CA ASN A 82 9.21 5.72 -4.28
C ASN A 82 9.88 4.34 -4.36
N LEU A 83 10.16 3.72 -3.20
CA LEU A 83 10.78 2.40 -3.16
C LEU A 83 9.92 1.39 -3.89
N THR A 84 8.61 1.40 -3.65
CA THR A 84 7.69 0.44 -4.26
C THR A 84 7.62 0.62 -5.77
N GLN A 85 7.48 1.85 -6.27
CA GLN A 85 7.44 2.08 -7.71
C GLN A 85 8.75 1.67 -8.38
N GLN A 86 9.90 1.96 -7.77
CA GLN A 86 11.20 1.54 -8.29
C GLN A 86 11.32 0.01 -8.35
N THR A 87 11.02 -0.67 -7.24
CA THR A 87 11.06 -2.13 -7.14
C THR A 87 10.11 -2.78 -8.14
N LEU A 88 8.85 -2.36 -8.20
CA LEU A 88 7.89 -2.90 -9.16
C LEU A 88 8.32 -2.66 -10.61
N ARG A 89 8.88 -1.49 -10.95
CA ARG A 89 9.41 -1.25 -12.31
C ARG A 89 10.50 -2.23 -12.67
N ILE A 90 11.44 -2.48 -11.77
CA ILE A 90 12.59 -3.37 -12.01
C ILE A 90 12.11 -4.81 -12.18
N HIS A 91 11.28 -5.29 -11.26
CA HIS A 91 10.91 -6.70 -11.17
C HIS A 91 9.76 -7.12 -12.08
N LEU A 92 8.89 -6.18 -12.50
CA LEU A 92 7.86 -6.48 -13.49
C LEU A 92 8.33 -6.31 -14.93
N ARG A 93 9.48 -5.67 -15.18
CA ARG A 93 10.04 -5.48 -16.53
C ARG A 93 10.25 -6.78 -17.33
N PRO A 94 10.62 -7.93 -16.74
CA PRO A 94 10.69 -9.21 -17.47
C PRO A 94 9.32 -9.69 -17.97
N LEU A 95 8.24 -9.34 -17.27
CA LEU A 95 6.87 -9.79 -17.55
C LEU A 95 6.09 -8.80 -18.41
N LEU A 96 6.36 -7.50 -18.24
CA LEU A 96 5.66 -6.39 -18.87
C LEU A 96 6.60 -5.57 -19.75
N SER A 97 6.20 -5.26 -20.99
CA SER A 97 7.00 -4.40 -21.89
C SER A 97 6.90 -2.92 -21.56
N GLU A 98 5.80 -2.51 -20.94
CA GLU A 98 5.56 -1.19 -20.38
C GLU A 98 4.94 -1.33 -18.99
N VAL A 99 5.34 -0.48 -18.05
CA VAL A 99 4.76 -0.40 -16.70
C VAL A 99 4.42 1.05 -16.42
N GLN A 100 3.12 1.35 -16.37
CA GLN A 100 2.57 2.65 -16.04
C GLN A 100 1.84 2.54 -14.71
N PHE A 101 2.17 3.42 -13.77
CA PHE A 101 1.48 3.50 -12.49
C PHE A 101 0.29 4.43 -12.65
N ASP A 102 -0.90 3.91 -12.39
CA ASP A 102 -2.15 4.67 -12.48
C ASP A 102 -2.43 5.36 -11.16
N SER A 103 -2.17 4.68 -10.05
CA SER A 103 -2.24 5.26 -8.71
C SER A 103 -1.38 4.52 -7.70
N THR A 104 -1.00 5.23 -6.64
CA THR A 104 -0.35 4.67 -5.45
C THR A 104 -0.97 5.35 -4.23
N HIS A 105 -1.36 4.57 -3.24
CA HIS A 105 -2.02 5.08 -2.04
C HIS A 105 -1.44 4.40 -0.79
N VAL A 106 -0.80 5.17 0.07
CA VAL A 106 -0.36 4.70 1.39
C VAL A 106 -1.55 4.63 2.35
N GLN A 107 -1.67 3.54 3.11
CA GLN A 107 -2.87 3.23 3.89
C GLN A 107 -3.23 4.31 4.92
N ILE A 108 -2.24 4.98 5.51
CA ILE A 108 -2.45 5.99 6.57
C ILE A 108 -3.28 7.20 6.11
N PHE A 109 -3.30 7.48 4.80
CA PHE A 109 -4.09 8.56 4.19
C PHE A 109 -5.49 8.11 3.76
N ILE A 110 -5.80 6.82 3.88
CA ILE A 110 -7.12 6.26 3.62
C ILE A 110 -7.92 6.29 4.93
N LEU A 111 -9.23 6.51 4.83
CA LEU A 111 -10.11 6.49 6.00
C LEU A 111 -10.06 5.11 6.71
N PRO A 112 -9.75 5.07 8.01
CA PRO A 112 -9.83 3.85 8.79
C PRO A 112 -11.25 3.28 8.82
N HIS A 113 -11.40 1.97 8.57
CA HIS A 113 -12.67 1.26 8.77
C HIS A 113 -12.96 0.95 10.25
N VAL A 114 -12.04 1.30 11.14
CA VAL A 114 -12.15 1.11 12.59
C VAL A 114 -13.08 2.17 13.19
N ARG A 115 -13.88 1.77 14.17
CA ARG A 115 -14.76 2.68 14.94
C ARG A 115 -14.33 2.76 16.40
N PRO A 116 -14.41 3.93 17.06
CA PRO A 116 -13.95 4.09 18.45
C PRO A 116 -14.64 3.20 19.48
N GLY A 117 -15.86 2.75 19.19
CA GLY A 117 -16.64 1.85 20.05
C GLY A 117 -16.41 0.35 19.80
N GLN A 118 -15.58 -0.03 18.82
CA GLN A 118 -15.28 -1.43 18.56
C GLN A 118 -14.31 -2.00 19.60
N ASN A 119 -14.40 -3.32 19.84
CA ASN A 119 -13.39 -4.03 20.63
C ASN A 119 -12.01 -3.87 19.97
N ASN A 120 -10.98 -3.62 20.77
CA ASN A 120 -9.60 -3.43 20.31
C ASN A 120 -9.42 -2.28 19.31
N ALA A 121 -10.31 -1.27 19.31
CA ALA A 121 -10.27 -0.16 18.36
C ALA A 121 -8.90 0.52 18.27
N LEU A 122 -8.24 0.77 19.41
CA LEU A 122 -6.91 1.39 19.41
C LEU A 122 -5.85 0.53 18.70
N HIS A 123 -5.86 -0.79 18.95
CA HIS A 123 -4.92 -1.71 18.30
C HIS A 123 -5.16 -1.79 16.78
N SER A 124 -6.43 -1.88 16.37
CA SER A 124 -6.78 -1.86 14.94
C SER A 124 -6.45 -0.52 14.28
N LEU A 125 -6.58 0.60 15.01
CA LEU A 125 -6.19 1.91 14.53
C LEU A 125 -4.67 2.02 14.37
N THR A 126 -3.89 1.53 15.35
CA THR A 126 -2.43 1.43 15.24
C THR A 126 -2.02 0.63 14.00
N ALA A 127 -2.64 -0.52 13.75
CA ALA A 127 -2.35 -1.32 12.57
C ALA A 127 -2.64 -0.55 11.26
N HIS A 128 -3.70 0.26 11.22
CA HIS A 128 -4.02 1.08 10.05
C HIS A 128 -3.07 2.28 9.87
N LEU A 129 -2.64 2.90 10.98
CA LEU A 129 -1.78 4.09 10.99
C LEU A 129 -0.29 3.76 10.98
N THR A 130 0.08 2.49 11.03
CA THR A 130 1.47 2.08 10.78
C THR A 130 1.77 2.34 9.30
N PRO A 131 2.78 3.18 8.97
CA PRO A 131 3.11 3.51 7.59
C PRO A 131 3.99 2.40 7.01
N ASP A 132 3.40 1.23 6.76
CA ASP A 132 4.05 0.05 6.18
C ASP A 132 3.21 -0.64 5.09
N HIS A 133 2.00 -0.15 4.82
CA HIS A 133 1.10 -0.69 3.80
C HIS A 133 0.77 0.33 2.71
N LEU A 134 0.69 -0.14 1.47
CA LEU A 134 0.23 0.65 0.34
C LEU A 134 -0.47 -0.19 -0.73
N ARG A 135 -1.36 0.46 -1.47
CA ARG A 135 -2.01 -0.09 -2.66
C ARG A 135 -1.46 0.56 -3.91
N VAL A 136 -1.08 -0.26 -4.89
CA VAL A 136 -0.60 0.19 -6.19
C VAL A 136 -1.54 -0.30 -7.28
N SER A 137 -2.01 0.62 -8.12
CA SER A 137 -2.70 0.29 -9.38
C SER A 137 -1.78 0.62 -10.54
N LEU A 138 -1.60 -0.34 -11.45
CA LEU A 138 -0.73 -0.17 -12.60
C LEU A 138 -1.28 -0.88 -13.83
N THR A 139 -0.86 -0.39 -14.99
CA THR A 139 -1.15 -0.97 -16.29
C THR A 139 0.14 -1.33 -17.02
N GLY A 140 0.06 -2.36 -17.86
CA GLY A 140 1.18 -2.79 -18.68
C GLY A 140 0.77 -3.71 -19.81
N ARG A 141 1.76 -4.13 -20.61
CA ARG A 141 1.58 -5.11 -21.70
C ARG A 141 2.35 -6.38 -21.43
N LEU A 142 1.63 -7.50 -21.44
CA LEU A 142 2.19 -8.82 -21.20
C LEU A 142 3.17 -9.22 -22.32
N LYS A 143 4.36 -9.70 -21.93
CA LYS A 143 5.37 -10.25 -22.85
C LYS A 143 5.14 -11.72 -23.22
N PHE A 144 4.06 -12.30 -22.72
CA PHE A 144 3.60 -13.64 -23.04
C PHE A 144 2.11 -13.61 -23.44
N GLY A 145 1.69 -14.65 -24.13
CA GLY A 145 0.30 -14.92 -24.47
C GLY A 145 -0.11 -16.30 -23.97
N GLU A 146 -1.39 -16.64 -24.09
CA GLU A 146 -1.94 -17.92 -23.67
C GLU A 146 -3.11 -18.36 -24.55
N LYS A 147 -3.57 -19.60 -24.37
CA LYS A 147 -4.64 -20.20 -25.20
C LYS A 147 -6.01 -19.55 -25.00
N ASP A 148 -6.24 -18.99 -23.82
CA ASP A 148 -7.49 -18.35 -23.40
C ASP A 148 -7.23 -17.34 -22.27
N GLU A 149 -8.24 -16.51 -21.99
CA GLU A 149 -8.19 -15.45 -20.98
C GLU A 149 -7.92 -15.96 -19.57
N ARG A 150 -8.57 -17.07 -19.18
CA ARG A 150 -8.41 -17.62 -17.83
C ARG A 150 -6.98 -18.13 -17.62
N SER A 151 -6.43 -18.82 -18.61
CA SER A 151 -5.03 -19.27 -18.62
C SER A 151 -4.07 -18.09 -18.56
N LEU A 152 -4.34 -17.01 -19.30
CA LEU A 152 -3.52 -15.79 -19.29
C LEU A 152 -3.52 -15.10 -17.92
N ILE A 153 -4.70 -14.94 -17.31
CA ILE A 153 -4.84 -14.33 -15.97
C ILE A 153 -4.11 -15.17 -14.93
N ASN A 154 -4.34 -16.49 -14.91
CA ASN A 154 -3.69 -17.38 -13.95
C ASN A 154 -2.16 -17.32 -14.05
N LYS A 155 -1.64 -17.36 -15.28
CA LYS A 155 -0.20 -17.22 -15.52
C LYS A 155 0.32 -15.86 -15.09
N THR A 156 -0.42 -14.78 -15.39
CA THR A 156 -0.04 -13.42 -14.99
C THR A 156 0.08 -13.31 -13.47
N VAL A 157 -0.92 -13.80 -12.74
CA VAL A 157 -0.91 -13.82 -11.27
C VAL A 157 0.27 -14.65 -10.75
N TYR A 158 0.51 -15.84 -11.33
CA TYR A 158 1.61 -16.72 -10.94
C TYR A 158 2.99 -16.06 -11.13
N GLU A 159 3.25 -15.53 -12.32
CA GLU A 159 4.54 -14.91 -12.67
C GLU A 159 4.80 -13.64 -11.83
N ILE A 160 3.75 -12.83 -11.59
CA ILE A 160 3.88 -11.65 -10.73
C ILE A 160 4.16 -12.05 -9.29
N ASN A 161 3.41 -13.00 -8.71
CA ASN A 161 3.68 -13.45 -7.35
C ASN A 161 5.11 -13.97 -7.22
N ASN A 162 5.55 -14.80 -8.17
CA ASN A 162 6.92 -15.30 -8.18
C ASN A 162 7.98 -14.18 -8.26
N ALA A 163 7.68 -13.09 -8.98
CA ALA A 163 8.57 -11.92 -9.06
C ALA A 163 8.56 -11.05 -7.78
N LEU A 164 7.51 -11.15 -6.95
CA LEU A 164 7.33 -10.34 -5.74
C LEU A 164 7.65 -11.10 -4.43
N ASP A 165 7.56 -12.44 -4.44
CA ASP A 165 7.81 -13.33 -3.29
C ASP A 165 9.21 -13.11 -2.69
N GLU A 166 10.20 -12.76 -3.51
CA GLU A 166 11.58 -12.53 -3.06
C GLU A 166 11.80 -11.13 -2.43
N LEU A 167 10.80 -10.24 -2.49
CA LEU A 167 10.99 -8.80 -2.23
C LEU A 167 10.08 -8.24 -1.13
N PHE A 168 8.90 -8.82 -0.95
CA PHE A 168 7.90 -8.32 -0.02
C PHE A 168 7.50 -9.41 0.97
N SER A 169 7.49 -9.08 2.26
CA SER A 169 7.08 -10.00 3.32
C SER A 169 5.63 -10.47 3.21
N LEU A 170 4.75 -9.63 2.65
CA LEU A 170 3.37 -9.94 2.31
C LEU A 170 2.97 -9.11 1.09
N HIS A 171 2.41 -9.76 0.08
CA HIS A 171 1.78 -9.08 -1.05
C HIS A 171 0.52 -9.83 -1.46
N THR A 172 -0.51 -9.10 -1.88
CA THR A 172 -1.77 -9.67 -2.35
C THR A 172 -2.19 -8.97 -3.63
N ILE A 173 -2.36 -9.72 -4.71
CA ILE A 173 -2.97 -9.21 -5.93
C ILE A 173 -4.49 -9.23 -5.75
N ASN A 174 -5.11 -8.06 -5.61
CA ASN A 174 -6.55 -7.93 -5.37
C ASN A 174 -7.37 -7.83 -6.65
N GLY A 175 -6.73 -7.52 -7.77
CA GLY A 175 -7.41 -7.39 -9.05
C GLY A 175 -6.46 -7.59 -10.22
N THR A 176 -6.89 -8.39 -11.19
CA THR A 176 -6.26 -8.53 -12.49
C THR A 176 -7.36 -8.44 -13.54
N LYS A 177 -7.21 -7.52 -14.49
CA LYS A 177 -8.18 -7.31 -15.56
C LYS A 177 -7.46 -7.15 -16.89
N LEU A 178 -7.85 -7.92 -17.90
CA LEU A 178 -7.42 -7.68 -19.27
C LEU A 178 -8.18 -6.47 -19.81
N ILE A 179 -7.47 -5.55 -20.47
CA ILE A 179 -8.03 -4.30 -21.00
C ILE A 179 -7.66 -4.07 -22.46
#